data_AF-A0A3E0QXS2-F1
#
_entry.id   AF-A0A3E0QXS2-F1
#
_cell.length_a   1.000
_cell.length_b   1.000
_cell.length_c   1.000
_cell.angle_alpha   90.00
_cell.angle_beta   90.00
_cell.angle_gamma   90.00
#
_symmetry.space_group_name_H-M   'P 1'
#
loop_
_entity.id
_entity.type
_entity.pdbx_description
1 polymer ?
#
loop_
_entity_poly.entity_id
_entity_poly.type
_entity_poly.pdbx_seq_one_letter_code
_entity_poly.pdbx_strand_id
1 'polypeptide(L)' 'MTEFEFQIENFMLYCTSKNLSRKTLASYEQSLKLFAAYLRDKFAITDPAHVQSGHIRQHIKYLRERGKYTVVVDQARKA' A
#
# COMPACT_ATOMS: atom_id res chain seq x y z
N MET A 1 -2.42 17.58 -5.13
CA MET A 1 -2.57 16.23 -5.68
C MET A 1 -1.19 15.78 -6.16
N THR A 2 -0.64 14.73 -5.58
CA THR A 2 0.63 14.11 -5.99
C THR A 2 0.41 13.22 -7.22
N GLU A 3 1.46 12.88 -7.96
CA GLU A 3 1.35 11.96 -9.10
C GLU A 3 0.82 10.59 -8.67
N PHE A 4 1.20 10.10 -7.47
CA PHE A 4 0.61 8.89 -6.90
C PHE A 4 -0.90 9.00 -6.69
N GLU A 5 -1.40 10.11 -6.15
CA GLU A 5 -2.83 10.30 -5.92
C GLU A 5 -3.61 10.26 -7.23
N PHE A 6 -3.09 10.95 -8.27
CA PHE A 6 -3.70 10.95 -9.60
C PHE A 6 -3.75 9.55 -10.22
N GLN A 7 -2.64 8.80 -10.19
CA GLN A 7 -2.59 7.45 -10.74
C GLN A 7 -3.46 6.46 -9.96
N ILE A 8 -3.55 6.61 -8.63
CA ILE A 8 -4.46 5.81 -7.80
C ILE A 8 -5.91 6.09 -8.20
N GLU A 9 -6.31 7.36 -8.30
CA GLU A 9 -7.68 7.72 -8.72
C GLU A 9 -8.04 7.16 -10.10
N ASN A 10 -7.12 7.26 -11.07
CA ASN A 10 -7.31 6.69 -12.40
C ASN A 10 -7.49 5.16 -12.35
N PHE A 11 -6.67 4.46 -11.55
CA PHE A 11 -6.82 3.02 -11.33
C PHE A 11 -8.14 2.66 -10.63
N MET A 12 -8.59 3.48 -9.68
CA MET A 12 -9.88 3.28 -9.00
C MET A 12 -11.07 3.48 -9.94
N LEU A 13 -10.98 4.42 -10.87
CA LEU A 13 -11.98 4.61 -11.93
C LEU A 13 -12.04 3.37 -12.84
N TYR A 14 -10.89 2.85 -13.26
CA TYR A 14 -10.82 1.60 -14.03
C TYR A 14 -11.45 0.43 -13.26
N CYS A 15 -11.10 0.23 -12.00
CA CYS A 15 -11.68 -0.82 -11.15
C CYS A 15 -13.21 -0.69 -11.00
N THR A 16 -13.70 0.54 -10.89
CA THR A 16 -15.14 0.82 -10.83
C THR A 16 -15.83 0.45 -12.14
N SER A 17 -15.23 0.77 -13.29
CA SER A 17 -15.76 0.37 -14.62
C SER A 17 -15.83 -1.15 -14.82
N LYS A 18 -15.02 -1.91 -14.08
CA LYS A 18 -15.02 -3.38 -14.05
C LYS A 18 -16.03 -3.96 -13.05
N ASN A 19 -16.86 -3.14 -12.41
CA ASN A 19 -17.83 -3.56 -11.40
C ASN A 19 -17.19 -4.35 -10.24
N LEU A 20 -15.97 -4.01 -9.83
CA LEU A 20 -15.36 -4.62 -8.66
C LEU A 20 -16.17 -4.28 -7.40
N SER A 21 -16.22 -5.22 -6.45
CA SER A 21 -16.95 -5.02 -5.21
C SER A 21 -16.41 -3.82 -4.42
N ARG A 22 -17.26 -3.14 -3.66
CA ARG A 22 -16.86 -2.05 -2.75
C ARG A 22 -15.71 -2.45 -1.82
N LYS A 23 -15.72 -3.70 -1.34
CA LYS A 23 -14.66 -4.24 -0.49
C LYS A 23 -13.33 -4.35 -1.24
N THR A 24 -13.37 -4.82 -2.48
CA THR A 24 -12.17 -4.89 -3.35
C THR A 24 -11.61 -3.50 -3.63
N LEU A 25 -12.47 -2.54 -3.96
CA LEU A 25 -12.07 -1.15 -4.20
C LEU A 25 -11.37 -0.54 -2.98
N ALA A 26 -12.00 -0.66 -1.80
CA ALA A 26 -11.42 -0.17 -0.56
C ALA A 26 -10.07 -0.81 -0.24
N SER A 27 -9.94 -2.13 -0.45
CA SER A 27 -8.68 -2.85 -0.24
C SER A 27 -7.59 -2.37 -1.18
N TYR A 28 -7.89 -2.18 -2.47
CA TYR A 28 -6.91 -1.73 -3.46
C TYR A 28 -6.44 -0.30 -3.18
N GLU A 29 -7.38 0.62 -2.96
CA GLU A 29 -7.07 2.01 -2.66
C GLU A 29 -6.19 2.13 -1.40
N GLN A 30 -6.57 1.43 -0.33
CA GLN A 30 -5.80 1.45 0.92
C GLN A 30 -4.40 0.87 0.73
N SER A 31 -4.27 -0.27 0.04
CA SER A 31 -2.96 -0.88 -0.21
C SER A 31 -2.04 0.04 -1.04
N LEU A 32 -2.59 0.69 -2.07
CA LEU A 32 -1.81 1.61 -2.92
C LEU A 32 -1.40 2.88 -2.16
N LYS A 33 -2.29 3.47 -1.35
CA LYS A 33 -1.96 4.63 -0.51
C LYS A 33 -0.87 4.31 0.51
N LEU A 34 -0.92 3.13 1.14
CA LEU A 34 0.12 2.68 2.05
C LEU A 34 1.47 2.47 1.34
N PHE A 35 1.45 1.94 0.12
CA PHE A 35 2.66 1.79 -0.69
C PHE A 35 3.25 3.15 -1.10
N ALA A 36 2.42 4.09 -1.56
CA ALA A 36 2.85 5.45 -1.89
C ALA A 36 3.48 6.17 -0.68
N ALA A 37 2.85 6.06 0.50
CA ALA A 37 3.40 6.60 1.75
C ALA A 37 4.76 5.96 2.09
N TYR A 38 4.88 4.63 1.99
CA TYR A 38 6.14 3.93 2.20
C TYR A 38 7.26 4.42 1.26
N LEU A 39 6.95 4.59 -0.02
CA LEU A 39 7.91 5.05 -1.01
C LEU A 39 8.39 6.48 -0.74
N ARG A 40 7.46 7.37 -0.42
CA ARG A 40 7.77 8.74 -0.03
C ARG A 40 8.66 8.78 1.21
N ASP A 41 8.31 8.04 2.25
CA ASP A 41 8.98 8.13 3.55
C ASP A 41 10.35 7.43 3.57
N LYS A 42 10.56 6.40 2.73
CA LYS A 42 11.82 5.62 2.70
C LYS A 42 12.76 5.97 1.55
N PHE A 43 12.23 6.48 0.44
CA PHE A 43 13.00 6.70 -0.79
C PHE A 43 12.80 8.11 -1.37
N ALA A 44 11.97 8.95 -0.75
CA ALA A 44 11.58 10.27 -1.28
C ALA A 44 10.97 10.21 -2.71
N ILE A 45 10.40 9.06 -3.08
CA ILE A 45 9.76 8.86 -4.38
C ILE A 45 8.31 9.33 -4.29
N THR A 46 7.99 10.36 -5.06
CA THR A 46 6.64 10.95 -5.17
C THR A 46 6.00 10.73 -6.55
N ASP A 47 6.75 10.13 -7.47
CA ASP A 47 6.34 9.83 -8.84
C ASP A 47 6.46 8.30 -9.09
N PRO A 48 5.36 7.61 -9.46
CA PRO A 48 5.34 6.20 -9.82
C PRO A 48 6.35 5.79 -10.92
N ALA A 49 6.71 6.69 -11.83
CA ALA A 49 7.67 6.41 -12.91
C ALA A 49 9.08 6.09 -12.38
N HIS A 50 9.41 6.56 -11.17
CA HIS A 50 10.69 6.28 -10.51
C HIS A 50 10.67 4.99 -9.67
N VAL A 51 9.55 4.26 -9.63
CA VAL A 51 9.43 3.02 -8.88
C VAL A 51 10.12 1.89 -9.63
N GLN A 52 11.14 1.31 -9.00
CA GLN A 52 11.85 0.15 -9.48
C GLN A 52 11.42 -1.12 -8.74
N SER A 53 11.70 -2.28 -9.36
CA SER A 53 11.39 -3.58 -8.76
C SER A 53 12.05 -3.80 -7.39
N GLY A 54 13.19 -3.14 -7.12
CA GLY A 54 13.87 -3.14 -5.83
C GLY A 54 13.00 -2.56 -4.71
N HIS A 55 12.33 -1.43 -4.96
CA HIS A 55 11.45 -0.78 -3.98
C HIS A 55 10.26 -1.65 -3.62
N ILE A 56 9.68 -2.36 -4.60
CA ILE A 56 8.56 -3.28 -4.40
C ILE A 56 8.99 -4.45 -3.50
N ARG A 57 10.14 -5.07 -3.79
CA ARG A 57 10.69 -6.16 -2.95
C ARG A 57 10.97 -5.70 -1.53
N GLN A 58 11.53 -4.50 -1.36
CA GLN A 58 11.78 -3.91 -0.05
C GLN A 58 10.48 -3.60 0.70
N HIS A 59 9.44 -3.14 0.03
CA HIS A 59 8.12 -2.95 0.63
C HIS A 59 7.52 -4.26 1.14
N ILE A 60 7.57 -5.32 0.33
CA ILE A 60 7.09 -6.66 0.74
C ILE A 60 7.87 -7.15 1.96
N LYS A 61 9.21 -6.98 1.98
CA LYS A 61 10.05 -7.31 3.15
C LYS A 61 9.63 -6.50 4.37
N TYR A 62 9.46 -5.18 4.23
CA TYR A 62 9.01 -4.29 5.30
C TYR A 62 7.66 -4.72 5.88
N LEU A 63 6.69 -5.07 5.03
CA LEU A 63 5.38 -5.58 5.48
C LEU A 63 5.51 -6.88 6.27
N ARG A 64 6.38 -7.80 5.82
CA ARG A 64 6.64 -9.06 6.55
C ARG A 64 7.29 -8.81 7.90
N GLU A 65 8.26 -7.90 7.98
CA GLU A 65 8.96 -7.57 9.22
C GLU A 65 8.04 -6.84 10.21
N ARG A 66 7.29 -5.83 9.76
CA ARG A 66 6.28 -5.16 10.58
C ARG A 66 5.18 -6.13 11.04
N GLY A 67 4.75 -7.02 10.16
CA GLY A 67 3.77 -8.07 10.41
C GLY A 67 4.17 -9.02 11.55
N LYS A 68 5.46 -9.37 11.64
CA LYS A 68 6.01 -10.18 12.74
C LYS A 68 5.83 -9.51 14.11
N TYR A 69 5.91 -8.19 14.18
CA TYR A 69 5.74 -7.44 15.44
C TYR A 69 4.28 -7.10 15.76
N THR A 70 3.38 -7.06 14.77
CA THR A 70 1.94 -6.84 15.02
C THR A 70 1.22 -8.05 15.63
N VAL A 71 1.76 -9.27 15.52
CA VAL A 71 1.15 -10.49 16.07
C VAL A 71 1.52 -10.75 17.54
N VAL A 72 2.40 -9.94 18.15
CA VAL A 72 2.89 -10.17 19.54
C VAL A 72 2.06 -9.45 20.61
N VAL A 73 0.95 -8.78 20.26
CA VAL A 73 0.16 -7.96 21.22
C VAL A 73 -1.08 -8.69 21.78
N ASP A 74 -1.38 -9.92 21.35
CA ASP A 74 -2.63 -10.61 21.76
C ASP A 74 -2.43 -11.91 22.58
N GLN A 75 -1.22 -12.19 23.06
CA GLN A 75 -0.95 -13.33 23.96
C GLN A 75 -0.73 -12.92 25.43
N ALA A 76 -0.58 -11.63 25.74
CA ALA A 76 -0.36 -11.15 27.11
C ALA A 76 -1.65 -10.81 27.88
N ARG A 77 -2.84 -11.02 27.29
CA ARG A 77 -4.14 -10.64 27.91
C ARG A 77 -4.97 -11.81 28.41
N LYS A 78 -4.37 -12.99 28.57
CA LYS A 78 -4.96 -14.16 29.23
C LYS A 78 -4.05 -14.61 30.39
N ALA A 79 -4.11 -13.88 31.49
CA ALA A 79 -3.68 -14.32 32.81
C ALA A 79 -4.68 -13.79 33.83
#